data_AF-A0A7C2KVB2-F1
#
_entry.id   AF-A0A7C2KVB2-F1
#
_cell.length_a   1.000
_cell.length_b   1.000
_cell.length_c   1.000
_cell.angle_alpha   90.00
_cell.angle_beta   90.00
_cell.angle_gamma   90.00
#
_symmetry.space_group_name_H-M   'P 1'
#
loop_
_entity.id
_entity.type
_entity.pdbx_description
1 polymer ?
#
loop_
_entity_poly.entity_id
_entity_poly.type
_entity_poly.pdbx_seq_one_letter_code
_entity_poly.pdbx_strand_id
1 'polypeptide(L)'
;MIPGTASDVDASVFRWTAEEGILLIPRAFPGQYTSVVPWDVSGDGSAIVGQVYGSSQHHTFIWDTDRGMRDLQQALVEEYRLNLDGWILSDTVAISHDGRTIVGTGVAPHGSSEGWVAYLGRPPCPADLNDDRGVDQRDLMVLLESFGLDAGGDTDDDGDTDLTDLAILLSAFGTACP
;
A
#
# COMPACT_ATOMS: atom_id res chain seq x y z
N MET A 1 3.22 13.65 10.03
CA MET A 1 4.49 13.06 9.55
C MET A 1 5.06 13.91 8.42
N ILE A 2 6.38 13.82 8.14
CA ILE A 2 6.99 14.49 6.98
C ILE A 2 7.79 13.47 6.16
N PRO A 3 7.44 13.23 4.88
CA PRO A 3 8.31 12.55 3.94
C PRO A 3 9.27 13.57 3.30
N GLY A 4 10.45 13.13 2.88
CA GLY A 4 11.39 14.01 2.19
C GLY A 4 12.52 13.28 1.50
N THR A 5 13.35 14.04 0.79
CA THR A 5 14.51 13.49 0.09
C THR A 5 15.80 13.70 0.87
N ALA A 6 16.65 12.67 0.95
CA ALA A 6 17.98 12.75 1.54
C ALA A 6 19.08 12.60 0.48
N SER A 7 20.19 13.31 0.66
CA SER A 7 21.39 13.15 -0.17
C SER A 7 22.25 11.99 0.33
N ASP A 8 21.66 10.80 0.38
CA ASP A 8 22.39 9.56 0.61
C ASP A 8 22.40 8.75 -0.69
N VAL A 9 23.54 8.11 -0.97
CA VAL A 9 23.73 7.27 -2.15
C VAL A 9 22.84 6.02 -2.10
N ASP A 10 22.53 5.55 -0.90
CA ASP A 10 21.78 4.30 -0.69
C ASP A 10 20.31 4.53 -0.24
N ALA A 11 19.96 5.73 0.22
CA ALA A 11 18.63 6.08 0.70
C ALA A 11 18.25 7.53 0.35
N SER A 12 17.46 7.71 -0.70
CA SER A 12 17.06 9.06 -1.15
C SER A 12 15.72 9.52 -0.64
N VAL A 13 15.01 8.69 0.11
CA VAL A 13 13.74 9.01 0.75
C VAL A 13 13.92 8.80 2.25
N PHE A 14 13.32 9.66 3.05
CA PHE A 14 13.24 9.46 4.49
C PHE A 14 11.82 9.73 4.99
N ARG A 15 11.50 9.12 6.13
CA ARG A 15 10.30 9.36 6.92
C ARG A 15 10.74 9.95 8.27
N TRP A 16 10.13 11.06 8.68
CA TRP A 16 10.36 11.62 10.01
C TRP A 16 9.12 11.50 10.91
N THR A 17 9.31 10.96 12.12
CA THR A 17 8.33 11.00 13.21
C THR A 17 8.95 11.65 14.45
N ALA A 18 8.09 12.20 15.32
CA ALA A 18 8.55 12.80 16.58
C ALA A 18 9.14 11.76 17.54
N GLU A 19 8.68 10.51 17.46
CA GLU A 19 9.12 9.40 18.31
C GLU A 19 10.39 8.72 17.79
N GLU A 20 10.48 8.47 16.49
CA GLU A 20 11.56 7.65 15.89
C GLU A 20 12.65 8.50 15.24
N GLY A 21 12.42 9.80 15.05
CA GLY A 21 13.34 10.68 14.33
C GLY A 21 13.34 10.40 12.83
N ILE A 22 14.50 10.57 12.18
CA ILE A 22 14.66 10.30 10.73
C ILE A 22 14.89 8.81 10.52
N LEU A 23 14.00 8.17 9.78
CA LEU A 23 14.17 6.82 9.25
C LEU A 23 14.47 6.91 7.76
N LEU A 24 15.67 6.48 7.37
CA LEU A 24 16.09 6.41 5.97
C LEU A 24 15.42 5.21 5.30
N ILE A 25 14.85 5.43 4.13
CA ILE A 25 14.20 4.39 3.34
C ILE A 25 15.18 3.88 2.28
N PRO A 26 15.60 2.61 2.36
CA PRO A 26 16.49 2.02 1.38
C PRO A 26 15.85 2.01 -0.01
N ARG A 27 16.67 2.27 -1.03
CA ARG A 27 16.25 2.10 -2.43
C ARG A 27 16.06 0.61 -2.74
N ALA A 28 15.02 0.29 -3.53
CA ALA A 28 14.73 -1.11 -3.91
C ALA A 28 14.78 -1.38 -5.42
N PHE A 29 15.04 -0.36 -6.23
CA PHE A 29 15.01 -0.49 -7.68
C PHE A 29 16.40 -0.86 -8.25
N PRO A 30 16.51 -1.86 -9.13
CA PRO A 30 17.76 -2.18 -9.83
C PRO A 30 18.01 -1.19 -10.97
N GLY A 31 19.21 -0.60 -11.05
CA GLY A 31 19.59 0.30 -12.15
C GLY A 31 20.17 1.65 -11.70
N GLN A 32 20.48 2.52 -12.67
CA GLN A 32 20.95 3.87 -12.39
C GLN A 32 19.78 4.86 -12.41
N TYR A 33 19.42 5.33 -11.22
CA TYR A 33 18.40 6.35 -11.02
C TYR A 33 19.08 7.67 -10.66
N THR A 34 18.56 8.76 -11.21
CA THR A 34 19.08 10.11 -10.97
C THR A 34 18.43 10.75 -9.76
N SER A 35 17.17 10.43 -9.46
CA SER A 35 16.48 10.93 -8.26
C SER A 35 15.30 10.05 -7.86
N VAL A 36 14.93 10.13 -6.58
CA VAL A 36 13.71 9.53 -6.02
C VAL A 36 12.98 10.64 -5.26
N VAL A 37 11.70 10.84 -5.55
CA VAL A 37 10.89 11.93 -5.00
C VAL A 37 9.65 11.32 -4.35
N PRO A 38 9.48 11.42 -3.01
CA PRO A 38 8.22 11.08 -2.37
C PRO A 38 7.21 12.21 -2.62
N TRP A 39 6.08 11.88 -3.23
CA TRP A 39 5.04 12.86 -3.54
C TRP A 39 4.06 13.03 -2.39
N ASP A 40 3.70 11.94 -1.72
CA ASP A 40 2.67 11.95 -0.67
C ASP A 40 2.84 10.80 0.34
N VAL A 41 2.18 10.91 1.49
CA VAL A 41 2.25 9.97 2.62
C VAL A 41 0.88 9.77 3.28
N SER A 42 0.59 8.56 3.75
CA SER A 42 -0.63 8.30 4.53
C SER A 42 -0.63 9.06 5.87
N GLY A 43 -1.78 9.11 6.53
CA GLY A 43 -2.00 9.88 7.76
C GLY A 43 -1.14 9.44 8.94
N ASP A 44 -1.07 8.12 9.13
CA ASP A 44 -0.16 7.42 10.04
C ASP A 44 1.26 7.26 9.46
N GLY A 45 1.38 7.58 8.17
CA GLY A 45 2.47 7.37 7.24
C GLY A 45 3.18 6.04 7.33
N SER A 46 2.39 4.99 7.50
CA SER A 46 2.79 3.62 7.19
C SER A 46 3.04 3.43 5.70
N ALA A 47 2.51 4.31 4.82
CA ALA A 47 2.69 4.23 3.37
C ALA A 47 3.14 5.57 2.74
N ILE A 48 4.06 5.50 1.77
CA ILE A 48 4.57 6.63 0.97
C ILE A 48 4.48 6.28 -0.51
N VAL A 49 4.01 7.22 -1.33
CA VAL A 49 4.01 7.08 -2.79
C VAL A 49 4.90 8.15 -3.43
N GLY A 50 5.45 7.83 -4.60
CA GLY A 50 6.31 8.77 -5.29
C GLY A 50 6.77 8.31 -6.66
N GLN A 51 7.81 8.96 -7.16
CA GLN A 51 8.45 8.63 -8.43
C GLN A 51 9.95 8.41 -8.28
N VAL A 52 10.43 7.51 -9.12
CA VAL A 52 11.85 7.26 -9.38
C VAL A 52 12.16 7.70 -10.80
N TYR A 53 13.12 8.61 -10.93
CA TYR A 53 13.57 9.13 -12.22
C TYR A 53 14.85 8.41 -12.63
N GLY A 54 14.82 7.70 -13.75
CA GLY A 54 15.98 7.13 -14.43
C GLY A 54 16.37 7.94 -15.67
N SER A 55 17.50 7.58 -16.28
CA SER A 55 17.97 8.21 -17.52
C SER A 55 17.16 7.82 -18.77
N SER A 56 16.45 6.69 -18.73
CA SER A 56 15.66 6.15 -19.84
C SER A 56 14.22 5.80 -19.49
N GLN A 57 13.89 5.69 -18.19
CA GLN A 57 12.56 5.31 -17.75
C GLN A 57 12.24 5.95 -16.40
N HIS A 58 10.96 6.32 -16.23
CA HIS A 58 10.39 6.79 -14.98
C HIS A 58 9.52 5.68 -14.41
N HIS A 59 9.62 5.47 -13.11
CA HIS A 59 8.82 4.50 -12.37
C HIS A 59 8.06 5.24 -11.28
N THR A 60 6.88 4.73 -10.98
CA THR A 60 6.13 5.10 -9.79
C THR A 60 6.42 4.09 -8.69
N PHE A 61 6.56 4.51 -7.45
CA PHE A 61 6.83 3.62 -6.33
C PHE A 61 5.77 3.74 -5.22
N ILE A 62 5.62 2.64 -4.49
CA ILE A 62 5.02 2.61 -3.15
C ILE A 62 6.07 2.09 -2.17
N TRP A 63 6.10 2.68 -0.98
CA TRP A 63 6.80 2.15 0.17
C TRP A 63 5.78 1.94 1.28
N ASP A 64 5.86 0.82 1.99
CA ASP A 64 5.20 0.65 3.28
C ASP A 64 6.15 0.03 4.30
N THR A 65 5.76 0.06 5.58
CA THR A 65 6.57 -0.43 6.70
C THR A 65 6.91 -1.92 6.61
N ASP A 66 6.07 -2.72 5.94
CA ASP A 66 6.13 -4.18 6.02
C ASP A 66 6.87 -4.80 4.82
N ARG A 67 6.75 -4.15 3.66
CA ARG A 67 7.25 -4.64 2.37
C ARG A 67 8.37 -3.76 1.81
N GLY A 68 8.55 -2.55 2.35
CA GLY A 68 9.53 -1.60 1.86
C GLY A 68 9.17 -1.02 0.49
N MET A 69 10.16 -0.41 -0.16
CA MET A 69 9.97 0.31 -1.42
C MET A 69 9.86 -0.67 -2.58
N ARG A 70 8.96 -0.43 -3.52
CA ARG A 70 8.74 -1.29 -4.70
C ARG A 70 8.03 -0.54 -5.83
N ASP A 71 8.06 -1.12 -7.03
CA ASP A 71 7.34 -0.58 -8.19
C ASP A 71 5.83 -0.64 -7.94
N LEU A 72 5.15 0.50 -8.09
CA LEU A 72 3.71 0.58 -7.81
C LEU A 72 2.89 -0.23 -8.81
N GLN A 73 3.21 -0.19 -10.11
CA GLN A 73 2.43 -0.92 -11.11
C GLN A 73 2.53 -2.42 -10.87
N GLN A 74 3.73 -2.91 -10.54
CA GLN A 74 3.93 -4.31 -10.16
C GLN A 74 3.14 -4.66 -8.89
N ALA A 75 3.23 -3.83 -7.83
CA ALA A 75 2.52 -4.08 -6.57
C ALA A 75 0.99 -4.14 -6.79
N LEU A 76 0.42 -3.21 -7.57
CA LEU A 76 -1.02 -3.20 -7.86
C LEU A 76 -1.51 -4.49 -8.53
N VAL A 77 -0.69 -5.09 -9.41
CA VAL A 77 -1.05 -6.33 -10.11
C VAL A 77 -0.78 -7.56 -9.25
N GLU A 78 0.40 -7.66 -8.65
CA GLU A 78 0.86 -8.88 -8.00
C GLU A 78 0.33 -9.02 -6.57
N GLU A 79 0.31 -7.92 -5.81
CA GLU A 79 -0.08 -7.89 -4.39
C GLU A 79 -1.57 -7.59 -4.24
N TYR A 80 -2.05 -6.55 -4.94
CA TYR A 80 -3.45 -6.09 -4.84
C TYR A 80 -4.37 -6.69 -5.91
N ARG A 81 -3.83 -7.53 -6.81
CA ARG A 81 -4.60 -8.31 -7.81
C ARG A 81 -5.49 -7.45 -8.71
N LEU A 82 -5.11 -6.18 -8.92
CA LEU A 82 -5.82 -5.28 -9.81
C LEU A 82 -5.48 -5.59 -11.27
N ASN A 83 -6.49 -5.49 -12.14
CA ASN A 83 -6.28 -5.62 -13.58
C ASN A 83 -5.90 -4.26 -14.19
N LEU A 84 -4.65 -4.16 -14.66
CA LEU A 84 -4.10 -2.99 -15.35
C LEU A 84 -3.90 -3.23 -16.85
N ASP A 85 -4.61 -4.19 -17.46
CA ASP A 85 -4.46 -4.57 -18.87
C ASP A 85 -4.47 -3.33 -19.79
N GLY A 86 -3.33 -3.08 -20.43
CA GLY A 86 -3.11 -1.97 -21.36
C GLY A 86 -2.88 -0.60 -20.72
N TRP A 87 -2.92 -0.49 -19.39
CA TRP A 87 -2.55 0.72 -18.67
C TRP A 87 -1.04 0.84 -18.49
N ILE A 88 -0.54 2.06 -18.69
CA ILE A 88 0.83 2.44 -18.34
C ILE A 88 0.74 3.58 -17.33
N LEU A 89 1.10 3.32 -16.07
CA LEU A 89 1.09 4.35 -15.04
C LEU A 89 2.33 5.24 -15.25
N SER A 90 2.12 6.54 -15.44
CA SER A 90 3.22 7.47 -15.74
C SER A 90 3.53 8.37 -14.54
N ASP A 91 2.51 8.79 -13.80
CA ASP A 91 2.67 9.68 -12.65
C ASP A 91 1.77 9.25 -11.49
N THR A 92 2.37 9.08 -10.31
CA THR A 92 1.65 8.86 -9.06
C THR A 92 1.69 10.12 -8.25
N VAL A 93 0.52 10.57 -7.81
CA VAL A 93 0.35 11.94 -7.34
C VAL A 93 0.00 11.99 -5.86
N ALA A 94 -0.89 11.11 -5.38
CA ALA A 94 -1.38 11.18 -4.00
C ALA A 94 -1.83 9.84 -3.45
N ILE A 95 -1.81 9.73 -2.12
CA ILE A 95 -2.37 8.62 -1.34
C ILE A 95 -3.35 9.17 -0.31
N SER A 96 -4.45 8.47 -0.07
CA SER A 96 -5.42 8.87 0.95
C SER A 96 -4.85 8.78 2.37
N HIS A 97 -5.47 9.50 3.30
CA HIS A 97 -5.06 9.53 4.70
C HIS A 97 -5.07 8.14 5.35
N ASP A 98 -5.99 7.26 4.97
CA ASP A 98 -6.07 5.88 5.44
C ASP A 98 -5.11 4.91 4.72
N GLY A 99 -4.31 5.40 3.74
CA GLY A 99 -3.37 4.59 2.98
C GLY A 99 -4.02 3.65 1.95
N ARG A 100 -5.36 3.66 1.79
CA ARG A 100 -6.08 2.67 0.97
C ARG A 100 -6.39 3.11 -0.45
N THR A 101 -6.21 4.37 -0.79
CA THR A 101 -6.55 4.88 -2.12
C THR A 101 -5.35 5.63 -2.69
N ILE A 102 -4.93 5.26 -3.89
CA ILE A 102 -3.90 5.97 -4.64
C ILE A 102 -4.54 6.54 -5.90
N VAL A 103 -4.15 7.77 -6.25
CA VAL A 103 -4.54 8.41 -7.51
C VAL A 103 -3.33 8.88 -8.29
N GLY A 104 -3.48 8.92 -9.61
CA GLY A 104 -2.44 9.41 -10.50
C GLY A 104 -2.92 9.59 -11.93
N THR A 105 -1.95 9.73 -12.83
CA THR A 105 -2.18 9.79 -14.28
C THR A 105 -1.40 8.70 -15.00
N GLY A 106 -1.93 8.27 -16.14
CA GLY A 106 -1.34 7.23 -16.95
C GLY A 106 -1.84 7.27 -18.39
N VAL A 107 -1.36 6.34 -19.19
CA VAL A 107 -1.85 6.09 -20.55
C VAL A 107 -2.82 4.92 -20.48
N ALA A 108 -4.09 5.18 -20.81
CA ALA A 108 -5.12 4.17 -20.90
C ALA A 108 -4.90 3.26 -22.14
N PRO A 109 -5.53 2.07 -22.21
CA PRO A 109 -5.29 1.08 -23.26
C PRO A 109 -5.47 1.58 -24.71
N HIS A 110 -6.28 2.62 -24.91
CA HIS A 110 -6.49 3.26 -26.20
C HIS A 110 -5.49 4.38 -26.55
N GLY A 111 -4.48 4.62 -25.70
CA GLY A 111 -3.37 5.55 -25.94
C GLY A 111 -3.56 6.98 -25.41
N SER A 112 -4.73 7.32 -24.87
CA SER A 112 -4.98 8.64 -24.27
C SER A 112 -4.43 8.75 -22.85
N SER A 113 -4.00 9.95 -22.45
CA SER A 113 -3.63 10.25 -21.07
C SER A 113 -4.89 10.48 -20.22
N GLU A 114 -5.01 9.74 -19.11
CA GLU A 114 -6.17 9.75 -18.22
C GLU A 114 -5.76 9.69 -16.75
N GLY A 115 -6.65 10.18 -15.88
CA GLY A 115 -6.54 9.98 -14.44
C GLY A 115 -7.04 8.59 -14.04
N TRP A 116 -6.41 8.00 -13.04
CA TRP A 116 -6.80 6.70 -12.49
C TRP A 116 -6.91 6.77 -10.96
N VAL A 117 -7.71 5.87 -10.41
CA VAL A 117 -7.82 5.61 -8.98
C VAL A 117 -7.61 4.11 -8.74
N ALA A 118 -6.72 3.78 -7.82
CA ALA A 118 -6.48 2.43 -7.35
C ALA A 118 -6.90 2.34 -5.89
N TYR A 119 -7.80 1.42 -5.60
CA TYR A 119 -8.15 1.06 -4.22
C TYR A 119 -7.29 -0.13 -3.81
N LEU A 120 -6.47 0.08 -2.77
CA LEU A 120 -5.59 -0.89 -2.13
C LEU A 120 -6.29 -1.65 -1.00
N GLY A 121 -7.59 -1.41 -0.79
CA GLY A 121 -8.35 -1.96 0.34
C GLY A 121 -8.15 -3.46 0.52
N ARG A 122 -8.01 -3.81 1.81
CA ARG A 122 -7.38 -4.97 2.49
C ARG A 122 -6.44 -5.86 1.65
N PRO A 123 -5.35 -6.37 2.26
CA PRO A 123 -4.51 -7.40 1.63
C PRO A 123 -5.38 -8.53 1.04
N PRO A 124 -4.87 -9.36 0.11
CA PRO A 124 -5.62 -10.45 -0.51
C PRO A 124 -6.30 -11.45 0.45
N CYS A 125 -6.14 -11.27 1.77
CA CYS A 125 -6.87 -11.90 2.85
C CYS A 125 -7.50 -10.83 3.80
N PRO A 126 -8.76 -10.44 3.60
CA PRO A 126 -9.45 -9.53 4.52
C PRO A 126 -9.56 -10.05 5.96
N ALA A 127 -9.40 -11.36 6.12
CA ALA A 127 -9.49 -12.10 7.38
C ALA A 127 -8.20 -12.12 8.21
N ASP A 128 -7.07 -11.66 7.69
CA ASP A 128 -5.85 -11.40 8.47
C ASP A 128 -6.00 -10.01 9.08
N LEU A 129 -6.47 -9.98 10.32
CA LEU A 129 -6.87 -8.78 11.06
C LEU A 129 -5.71 -8.21 11.88
N ASN A 130 -4.65 -8.99 12.09
CA ASN A 130 -3.47 -8.56 12.84
C ASN A 130 -2.21 -8.37 11.96
N ASP A 131 -2.36 -8.50 10.64
CA ASP A 131 -1.32 -8.39 9.61
C ASP A 131 -0.13 -9.34 9.83
N ASP A 132 -0.37 -10.52 10.42
CA ASP A 132 0.68 -11.52 10.71
C ASP A 132 0.93 -12.53 9.57
N ARG A 133 0.22 -12.37 8.46
CA ARG A 133 0.20 -13.23 7.26
C ARG A 133 -0.40 -14.61 7.48
N GLY A 134 -1.06 -14.84 8.61
CA GLY A 134 -1.89 -16.00 8.87
C GLY A 134 -3.34 -15.58 9.09
N VAL A 135 -4.28 -16.45 8.73
CA VAL A 135 -5.66 -16.34 9.23
C VAL A 135 -5.84 -17.39 10.30
N ASP A 136 -5.65 -17.02 11.56
CA ASP A 136 -5.65 -17.94 12.70
C ASP A 136 -6.45 -17.42 13.92
N GLN A 137 -6.20 -18.02 15.09
CA GLN A 137 -6.91 -17.67 16.31
C GLN A 137 -6.67 -16.21 16.73
N ARG A 138 -5.55 -15.60 16.34
CA ARG A 138 -5.25 -14.19 16.62
C ARG A 138 -6.19 -13.26 15.88
N ASP A 139 -6.50 -13.56 14.63
CA ASP A 139 -7.49 -12.80 13.85
C ASP A 139 -8.88 -12.97 14.42
N LEU A 140 -9.23 -14.21 14.78
CA LEU A 140 -10.51 -14.47 15.45
C LEU A 140 -10.63 -13.69 16.76
N MET A 141 -9.53 -13.50 17.51
CA MET A 141 -9.55 -12.64 18.71
C MET A 141 -9.80 -11.18 18.36
N VAL A 142 -9.14 -10.62 17.34
CA VAL A 142 -9.38 -9.22 16.90
C VAL A 142 -10.85 -9.02 16.49
N LEU A 143 -11.41 -9.98 15.76
CA LEU A 143 -12.81 -9.94 15.36
C LEU A 143 -13.75 -10.00 16.57
N LEU A 144 -13.55 -10.96 17.48
CA LEU A 144 -14.41 -11.13 18.66
C LEU A 144 -14.30 -9.97 19.65
N GLU A 145 -13.16 -9.29 19.71
CA GLU A 145 -12.98 -8.07 20.51
C GLU A 145 -13.83 -6.90 19.99
N SER A 146 -14.08 -6.85 18.68
CA SER A 146 -14.79 -5.76 18.00
C SER A 146 -16.28 -6.09 17.72
N PHE A 147 -16.70 -7.34 17.94
CA PHE A 147 -18.00 -7.86 17.52
C PHE A 147 -19.19 -7.07 18.09
N GLY A 148 -19.93 -6.41 17.21
CA GLY A 148 -21.07 -5.55 17.54
C GLY A 148 -20.69 -4.27 18.28
N LEU A 149 -19.42 -3.88 18.30
CA LEU A 149 -18.91 -2.69 18.99
C LEU A 149 -18.41 -1.62 18.01
N ASP A 150 -17.56 -2.00 17.07
CA ASP A 150 -16.95 -1.13 16.06
C ASP A 150 -16.52 -1.96 14.82
N ALA A 151 -15.79 -1.33 13.88
CA ALA A 151 -15.34 -1.95 12.63
C ALA A 151 -13.95 -2.62 12.74
N GLY A 152 -13.44 -2.86 13.95
CA GLY A 152 -12.11 -3.47 14.14
C GLY A 152 -11.99 -4.88 13.57
N GLY A 153 -13.11 -5.62 13.46
CA GLY A 153 -13.20 -6.95 12.89
C GLY A 153 -13.82 -7.00 11.48
N ASP A 154 -13.98 -5.85 10.82
CA ASP A 154 -14.71 -5.68 9.56
C ASP A 154 -13.96 -6.29 8.35
N THR A 155 -14.24 -7.55 8.04
CA THR A 155 -13.63 -8.29 6.94
C THR A 155 -14.33 -8.13 5.59
N ASP A 156 -15.56 -7.58 5.53
CA ASP A 156 -16.24 -7.26 4.26
C ASP A 156 -16.29 -5.76 3.88
N ASP A 157 -15.71 -4.91 4.72
CA ASP A 157 -15.57 -3.46 4.55
C ASP A 157 -16.94 -2.73 4.55
N ASP A 158 -17.93 -3.25 5.28
CA ASP A 158 -19.27 -2.66 5.36
C ASP A 158 -19.44 -1.63 6.50
N GLY A 159 -18.42 -1.51 7.36
CA GLY A 159 -18.33 -0.54 8.43
C GLY A 159 -18.84 -1.02 9.79
N ASP A 160 -19.15 -2.32 9.95
CA ASP A 160 -19.39 -2.92 11.25
C ASP A 160 -18.63 -4.25 11.47
N THR A 161 -18.89 -4.95 12.58
CA THR A 161 -18.28 -6.26 12.83
C THR A 161 -19.36 -7.20 13.30
N ASP A 162 -19.76 -8.10 12.43
CA ASP A 162 -20.92 -8.97 12.63
C ASP A 162 -20.71 -10.43 12.17
N LEU A 163 -21.81 -11.17 12.00
CA LEU A 163 -21.76 -12.58 11.61
C LEU A 163 -21.26 -12.79 10.17
N THR A 164 -21.40 -11.80 9.30
CA THR A 164 -20.88 -11.79 7.94
C THR A 164 -19.36 -11.78 7.98
N ASP A 165 -18.78 -10.97 8.87
CA ASP A 165 -17.34 -10.94 9.07
C ASP A 165 -16.79 -12.25 9.61
N LEU A 166 -17.47 -12.77 10.64
CA LEU A 166 -17.09 -14.05 11.22
C LEU A 166 -17.16 -15.17 10.17
N ALA A 167 -18.15 -15.13 9.26
CA ALA A 167 -18.26 -16.11 8.19
C ALA A 167 -17.09 -16.03 7.20
N ILE A 168 -16.66 -14.82 6.84
CA ILE A 168 -15.51 -14.59 5.96
C ILE A 168 -14.23 -15.07 6.64
N LEU A 169 -14.00 -14.68 7.89
CA LEU A 169 -12.84 -15.12 8.66
C LEU A 169 -12.78 -16.65 8.76
N LEU A 170 -13.89 -17.29 9.13
CA LEU A 170 -13.94 -18.75 9.25
C LEU A 170 -13.78 -19.46 7.90
N SER A 171 -14.17 -18.84 6.79
CA SER A 171 -13.98 -19.39 5.44
C SER A 171 -12.51 -19.42 5.01
N ALA A 172 -11.68 -18.52 5.57
CA ALA A 172 -10.26 -18.40 5.32
C ALA A 172 -9.38 -18.99 6.45
N PHE A 173 -9.98 -19.51 7.53
CA PHE A 173 -9.24 -19.96 8.71
C PHE A 173 -8.23 -21.07 8.39
N GLY A 174 -7.01 -20.89 8.89
CA GLY A 174 -5.87 -21.78 8.65
C GLY A 174 -5.18 -21.56 7.29
N THR A 175 -5.55 -20.52 6.54
CA THR A 175 -4.83 -20.14 5.32
C THR A 175 -3.69 -19.17 5.64
N ALA A 176 -2.67 -19.19 4.78
CA ALA A 176 -1.61 -18.19 4.79
C ALA A 176 -1.94 -17.12 3.76
N CYS A 177 -1.68 -15.87 4.13
CA CYS A 177 -1.81 -14.74 3.25
C CYS A 177 -0.58 -14.62 2.34
N PRO A 178 -0.77 -14.24 1.06
CA PRO A 178 0.31 -13.89 0.14
C PRO A 178 1.25 -12.80 0.66
#